data_AF-A0A2I0JIZ9-F1
#
_entry.id   AF-A0A2I0JIZ9-F1
#
_cell.length_a   1.000
_cell.length_b   1.000
_cell.length_c   1.000
_cell.angle_alpha   90.00
_cell.angle_beta   90.00
_cell.angle_gamma   90.00
#
_symmetry.space_group_name_H-M   'P 1'
#
loop_
_entity.id
_entity.type
_entity.pdbx_description
1 polymer ?
#
loop_
_entity_poly.entity_id
_entity_poly.type
_entity_poly.pdbx_seq_one_letter_code
_entity_poly.pdbx_strand_id
1 'polypeptide(L)'
;MKEIAGPTVGMVMAECAQVGLMIVSKAAMSRGMSNPIFIFYSNAFAALILLPASLLYHRRTQLPPLSFSVVSQLFLLGLLGCLAQIFGYAGINYSSPTLGTAMLNLVPGFTFVLAIIFRFLTLD
;
A
#
# COMPACT_ATOMS: atom_id res chain seq x y z
N MET A 1 27.20 -11.62 3.71
CA MET A 1 26.08 -11.80 4.67
C MET A 1 25.43 -10.49 5.14
N LYS A 2 26.17 -9.40 5.40
CA LYS A 2 25.58 -8.09 5.81
C LYS A 2 24.66 -7.44 4.76
N GLU A 3 24.88 -7.67 3.46
CA GLU A 3 24.05 -7.07 2.39
C GLU A 3 22.62 -7.62 2.31
N ILE A 4 22.37 -8.86 2.73
CA ILE A 4 21.04 -9.47 2.67
C ILE A 4 20.21 -9.08 3.92
N ALA A 5 20.90 -8.78 5.02
CA ALA A 5 20.25 -8.50 6.30
C ALA A 5 19.36 -7.24 6.26
N GLY A 6 19.77 -6.19 5.54
CA GLY A 6 18.97 -4.96 5.40
C GLY A 6 17.61 -5.21 4.75
N PRO A 7 17.57 -5.77 3.52
CA PRO A 7 16.33 -6.13 2.84
C PRO A 7 15.46 -7.11 3.62
N THR A 8 16.04 -8.13 4.25
CA THR A 8 15.28 -9.13 5.02
C THR A 8 14.62 -8.51 6.25
N VAL A 9 15.35 -7.69 7.02
CA VAL A 9 14.77 -6.98 8.17
C VAL A 9 13.66 -6.02 7.72
N GLY A 10 13.85 -5.33 6.60
CA GLY A 10 12.83 -4.48 6.00
C GLY A 10 11.55 -5.25 5.64
N MET A 11 11.67 -6.42 5.00
CA MET A 11 10.54 -7.29 4.68
C MET A 11 9.80 -7.75 5.93
N VAL A 12 10.52 -8.21 6.96
CA VAL A 12 9.90 -8.65 8.21
C VAL A 12 9.15 -7.50 8.90
N MET A 13 9.74 -6.30 8.96
CA MET A 13 9.06 -5.13 9.52
C MET A 13 7.80 -4.76 8.72
N ALA A 14 7.86 -4.82 7.38
CA ALA A 14 6.72 -4.52 6.52
C ALA A 14 5.58 -5.53 6.73
N GLU A 15 5.88 -6.83 6.78
CA GLU A 15 4.88 -7.87 7.03
C GLU A 15 4.27 -7.74 8.43
N CYS A 16 5.07 -7.49 9.46
CA CYS A 16 4.55 -7.23 10.80
C CYS A 16 3.62 -5.99 10.85
N ALA A 17 4.00 -4.91 10.18
CA ALA A 17 3.18 -3.70 10.08
C ALA A 17 1.87 -3.96 9.33
N GLN A 18 1.93 -4.72 8.23
CA GLN A 18 0.77 -5.09 7.41
C GLN A 18 -0.23 -5.94 8.20
N VAL A 19 0.24 -7.00 8.87
CA VAL A 19 -0.60 -7.86 9.72
C VAL A 19 -1.18 -7.07 10.88
N GLY A 20 -0.35 -6.26 11.56
CA GLY A 20 -0.77 -5.38 12.65
C GLY A 20 -1.88 -4.42 12.23
N LEU A 21 -1.75 -3.80 11.05
CA LEU A 21 -2.77 -2.93 10.48
C LEU A 21 -4.09 -3.68 10.26
N MET A 22 -4.08 -4.88 9.66
CA MET A 22 -5.32 -5.65 9.46
C MET A 22 -6.03 -5.98 10.77
N ILE A 23 -5.29 -6.35 11.81
CA ILE A 23 -5.86 -6.66 13.14
C ILE A 23 -6.46 -5.40 13.76
N VAL A 24 -5.73 -4.29 13.79
CA VAL A 24 -6.21 -3.01 14.34
C VAL A 24 -7.42 -2.51 13.58
N SER A 25 -7.40 -2.58 12.24
CA SER A 25 -8.55 -2.23 11.40
C SER A 25 -9.75 -3.09 11.77
N LYS A 26 -9.62 -4.42 11.78
CA LYS A 26 -10.74 -5.31 12.16
C LYS A 26 -11.26 -5.00 13.58
N ALA A 27 -10.38 -4.71 14.52
CA ALA A 27 -10.76 -4.34 15.89
C ALA A 27 -11.53 -3.00 15.93
N ALA A 28 -11.06 -1.97 15.23
CA ALA A 28 -11.74 -0.67 15.15
C ALA A 28 -13.14 -0.81 14.49
N MET A 29 -13.23 -1.66 13.49
CA MET A 29 -14.46 -1.91 12.76
C MET A 29 -15.48 -2.72 13.56
N SER A 30 -15.02 -3.69 14.35
CA SER A 30 -15.89 -4.44 15.28
C SER A 30 -16.55 -3.54 16.35
N ARG A 31 -15.97 -2.36 16.62
CA ARG A 31 -16.51 -1.34 17.52
C ARG A 31 -17.46 -0.35 16.83
N GLY A 32 -17.86 -0.63 15.58
CA GLY A 32 -18.85 0.16 14.84
C GLY A 32 -18.26 1.24 13.92
N MET A 33 -16.94 1.28 13.70
CA MET A 33 -16.31 2.26 12.80
C MET A 33 -16.43 1.82 11.33
N SER A 34 -16.88 2.72 10.46
CA SER A 34 -17.08 2.39 9.04
C SER A 34 -15.76 2.39 8.24
N ASN A 35 -15.68 1.48 7.26
CA ASN A 35 -14.53 1.28 6.37
C ASN A 35 -13.96 2.57 5.77
N PRO A 36 -14.77 3.38 5.07
CA PRO A 36 -14.26 4.56 4.38
C PRO A 36 -13.74 5.62 5.34
N ILE A 37 -14.31 5.71 6.55
CA ILE A 37 -13.87 6.65 7.58
C ILE A 37 -12.48 6.26 8.11
N PHE A 38 -12.23 4.97 8.36
CA PHE A 38 -10.90 4.49 8.74
C PHE A 38 -9.85 4.83 7.67
N ILE A 39 -10.17 4.52 6.41
CA ILE A 39 -9.29 4.76 5.27
C ILE A 39 -8.97 6.26 5.13
N PHE A 40 -9.97 7.12 5.29
CA PHE A 40 -9.78 8.57 5.21
C PHE A 40 -8.83 9.08 6.29
N TYR A 41 -9.07 8.71 7.56
CA TYR A 41 -8.21 9.15 8.67
C TYR A 41 -6.79 8.61 8.55
N SER A 42 -6.61 7.35 8.15
CA SER A 42 -5.29 6.77 7.96
C SER A 42 -4.51 7.48 6.86
N ASN A 43 -5.13 7.76 5.71
CA ASN A 43 -4.48 8.46 4.61
C ASN A 43 -4.22 9.94 4.94
N ALA A 44 -5.13 10.60 5.68
CA ALA A 44 -4.91 11.97 6.14
C ALA A 44 -3.72 12.06 7.12
N PHE A 45 -3.61 11.11 8.04
CA PHE A 45 -2.49 11.03 8.97
C PHE A 45 -1.17 10.73 8.25
N ALA A 46 -1.18 9.79 7.30
CA ALA A 46 -0.02 9.50 6.46
C ALA A 46 0.42 10.73 5.67
N ALA A 47 -0.52 11.48 5.07
CA ALA A 47 -0.22 12.73 4.39
C ALA A 47 0.36 13.78 5.35
N LEU A 48 -0.17 13.91 6.56
CA LEU A 48 0.31 14.85 7.58
C LEU A 48 1.74 14.55 8.03
N ILE A 49 2.17 13.29 8.03
CA ILE A 49 3.56 12.89 8.35
C ILE A 49 4.46 13.03 7.12
N LEU A 50 4.01 12.55 5.95
CA LEU A 50 4.81 12.54 4.72
C LEU A 50 5.04 13.93 4.18
N LEU A 51 4.08 14.84 4.31
CA LEU A 51 4.21 16.21 3.82
C LEU A 51 5.39 16.96 4.49
N PRO A 52 5.49 17.09 5.83
CA PRO A 52 6.64 17.72 6.47
C PRO A 52 7.93 16.94 6.24
N ALA A 53 7.89 15.59 6.25
CA ALA A 53 9.06 14.77 5.96
C ALA A 53 9.60 15.05 4.54
N SER A 54 8.71 15.15 3.54
CA SER A 54 9.08 15.49 2.17
C SER A 54 9.68 16.89 2.07
N LEU A 55 9.11 17.89 2.75
CA LEU A 55 9.64 19.26 2.74
C LEU A 55 11.04 19.35 3.38
N LEU A 56 11.29 18.59 4.45
CA LEU A 56 12.59 18.55 5.12
C LEU A 56 13.65 17.81 4.28
N TYR A 57 13.29 16.67 3.68
CA TYR A 57 14.22 15.83 2.93
C TYR A 57 14.51 16.39 1.53
N HIS A 58 13.51 16.96 0.87
CA HIS A 58 13.63 17.48 -0.50
C HIS A 58 14.14 18.92 -0.56
N ARG A 59 14.43 19.55 0.59
CA ARG A 59 14.97 20.92 0.66
C ARG A 59 16.29 21.12 -0.09
N ARG A 60 16.99 20.03 -0.43
CA ARG A 60 18.29 20.03 -1.12
C ARG A 60 18.24 19.52 -2.56
N THR A 61 17.11 19.04 -3.04
CA THR A 61 17.00 18.33 -4.33
C THR A 61 16.13 19.11 -5.30
N GLN A 62 16.63 19.36 -6.51
CA GLN A 62 15.86 19.99 -7.57
C GLN A 62 14.77 18.99 -8.04
N LEU A 63 13.49 19.31 -7.80
CA LEU A 63 12.40 18.46 -8.28
C LEU A 63 12.28 18.56 -9.81
N PRO A 64 12.09 17.43 -10.51
CA PRO A 64 11.72 17.47 -11.92
C PRO A 64 10.37 18.20 -12.08
N PRO A 65 10.18 18.95 -13.18
CA PRO A 65 8.94 19.68 -13.42
C PRO A 65 7.75 18.71 -13.50
N LEU A 66 6.68 19.01 -12.75
CA LEU A 66 5.44 18.24 -12.78
C LEU A 66 4.75 18.43 -14.12
N SER A 67 4.87 17.44 -15.00
CA SER A 67 4.08 17.37 -16.25
C SER A 67 2.66 16.90 -15.96
N PHE A 68 1.69 17.37 -16.75
CA PHE A 68 0.29 16.95 -16.66
C PHE A 68 0.14 15.42 -16.76
N SER A 69 0.98 14.76 -17.56
CA SER A 69 1.01 13.30 -17.68
C SER A 69 1.35 12.63 -16.34
N VAL A 70 2.35 13.14 -15.62
CA VAL A 70 2.77 12.61 -14.32
C VAL A 70 1.67 12.80 -13.28
N VAL A 71 1.03 13.98 -13.26
CA VAL A 71 -0.09 14.24 -12.35
C VAL A 71 -1.26 13.30 -12.62
N SER A 72 -1.60 13.07 -13.89
CA SER A 72 -2.64 12.11 -14.28
C SER A 72 -2.31 10.68 -13.86
N GLN A 73 -1.06 10.23 -14.06
CA GLN A 73 -0.61 8.92 -13.61
C GLN A 73 -0.68 8.76 -12.09
N LEU A 74 -0.23 9.77 -11.33
CA LEU A 74 -0.32 9.77 -9.87
C LEU A 74 -1.77 9.75 -9.39
N PHE A 75 -2.66 10.49 -10.07
CA PHE A 75 -4.09 10.50 -9.78
C PHE A 75 -4.72 9.12 -10.01
N LEU A 76 -4.45 8.49 -11.16
CA LEU A 76 -4.94 7.14 -11.47
C LEU A 76 -4.41 6.10 -10.48
N LEU A 77 -3.14 6.20 -10.11
CA LEU A 77 -2.52 5.31 -9.12
C LEU A 77 -3.16 5.47 -7.74
N GLY A 78 -3.39 6.71 -7.31
CA GLY A 78 -4.08 7.02 -6.06
C GLY A 78 -5.53 6.53 -6.06
N LEU A 79 -6.26 6.73 -7.16
CA LEU A 79 -7.64 6.27 -7.32
C LEU A 79 -7.74 4.74 -7.24
N LEU A 80 -6.88 4.03 -7.97
CA LEU A 80 -6.80 2.57 -7.92
C LEU A 80 -6.45 2.07 -6.51
N GLY A 81 -5.49 2.72 -5.84
CA GLY A 81 -5.10 2.39 -4.47
C GLY A 81 -6.24 2.59 -3.46
N CYS A 82 -6.99 3.68 -3.57
CA CYS A 82 -8.18 3.93 -2.74
C CYS A 82 -9.27 2.88 -2.96
N LEU A 83 -9.57 2.55 -4.22
CA LEU A 83 -10.55 1.50 -4.55
C LEU A 83 -10.11 0.14 -4.00
N ALA A 84 -8.83 -0.22 -4.15
CA ALA A 84 -8.26 -1.45 -3.61
C ALA A 84 -8.38 -1.51 -2.08
N GLN A 85 -8.12 -0.40 -1.37
CA GLN A 85 -8.32 -0.33 0.08
C GLN A 85 -9.79 -0.52 0.47
N ILE A 86 -10.72 0.16 -0.20
CA ILE A 86 -12.15 0.05 0.10
C ILE A 86 -12.63 -1.41 -0.08
N PHE A 87 -12.31 -2.03 -1.22
CA PHE A 87 -12.68 -3.42 -1.47
C PHE A 87 -11.96 -4.39 -0.54
N GLY A 88 -10.67 -4.16 -0.25
CA GLY A 88 -9.87 -4.98 0.66
C GLY A 88 -10.43 -4.98 2.08
N TYR A 89 -10.70 -3.80 2.63
CA TYR A 89 -11.29 -3.70 3.97
C TYR A 89 -12.73 -4.19 4.01
N ALA A 90 -13.55 -3.93 2.98
CA ALA A 90 -14.88 -4.55 2.87
C ALA A 90 -14.78 -6.09 2.89
N GLY A 91 -13.86 -6.67 2.12
CA GLY A 91 -13.57 -8.11 2.13
C GLY A 91 -13.14 -8.63 3.50
N ILE A 92 -12.27 -7.91 4.21
CA ILE A 92 -11.86 -8.25 5.58
C ILE A 92 -13.03 -8.13 6.57
N ASN A 93 -14.02 -7.27 6.35
CA ASN A 93 -15.20 -7.22 7.20
C ASN A 93 -16.09 -8.46 7.05
N TYR A 94 -16.36 -8.85 5.80
CA TYR A 94 -17.12 -10.07 5.49
C TYR A 94 -16.33 -11.35 5.79
N SER A 95 -15.01 -11.25 5.90
CA SER A 95 -14.12 -12.39 6.14
C SER A 95 -13.29 -12.24 7.43
N SER A 96 -12.21 -13.01 7.54
CA SER A 96 -11.23 -12.94 8.63
C SER A 96 -9.96 -12.20 8.19
N PRO A 97 -9.26 -11.51 9.12
CA PRO A 97 -7.94 -10.92 8.84
C PRO A 97 -6.95 -11.95 8.31
N THR A 98 -7.00 -13.19 8.80
CA THR A 98 -6.12 -14.30 8.36
C THR A 98 -6.32 -14.64 6.88
N LEU A 99 -7.58 -14.70 6.40
CA LEU A 99 -7.85 -14.93 4.98
C LEU A 99 -7.33 -13.75 4.15
N GLY A 100 -7.55 -12.52 4.62
CA GLY A 100 -7.04 -11.31 3.97
C GLY A 100 -5.52 -11.35 3.79
N THR A 101 -4.78 -11.69 4.85
CA THR A 101 -3.32 -11.83 4.77
C THR A 101 -2.87 -12.99 3.87
N ALA A 102 -3.59 -14.11 3.86
CA ALA A 102 -3.26 -15.23 2.98
C ALA A 102 -3.45 -14.88 1.49
N MET A 103 -4.46 -14.07 1.16
CA MET A 103 -4.69 -13.59 -0.22
C MET A 103 -3.58 -12.66 -0.70
N LEU A 104 -2.94 -11.89 0.21
CA LEU A 104 -1.81 -11.04 -0.16
C LEU A 104 -0.59 -11.84 -0.64
N ASN A 105 -0.44 -13.09 -0.21
CA ASN A 105 0.63 -13.97 -0.72
C ASN A 105 0.46 -14.32 -2.21
N LEU A 106 -0.74 -14.12 -2.78
CA LEU A 106 -1.00 -14.32 -4.21
C LEU A 106 -0.61 -13.10 -5.07
N VAL A 107 -0.41 -11.92 -4.45
CA VAL A 107 -0.02 -10.68 -5.14
C VAL A 107 1.18 -10.90 -6.06
N PRO A 108 2.32 -11.48 -5.63
CA PRO A 108 3.45 -11.69 -6.53
C PRO A 108 3.10 -12.58 -7.74
N GLY A 109 2.25 -13.59 -7.57
CA GLY A 109 1.77 -14.43 -8.67
C GLY A 109 0.93 -13.66 -9.68
N PHE A 110 -0.01 -12.83 -9.21
CA PHE A 110 -0.79 -11.96 -10.09
C PHE A 110 0.08 -10.90 -10.78
N THR A 111 1.03 -10.31 -10.06
CA THR A 111 1.99 -9.34 -10.63
C THR A 111 2.78 -9.97 -11.77
N PHE A 112 3.21 -11.22 -11.63
CA PHE A 112 3.91 -11.94 -12.68
C PHE A 112 3.05 -12.17 -13.93
N VAL A 113 1.80 -12.59 -13.76
CA VAL A 113 0.85 -12.76 -14.87
C VAL A 113 0.61 -11.44 -15.59
N LEU A 114 0.40 -10.34 -14.86
CA LEU A 114 0.26 -9.01 -15.44
C LEU A 114 1.53 -8.60 -16.21
N ALA A 115 2.71 -8.86 -15.65
CA ALA A 115 3.99 -8.53 -16.29
C ALA A 115 4.17 -9.27 -17.63
N ILE A 116 3.71 -10.51 -17.73
CA ILE A 116 3.69 -11.28 -18.99
C ILE A 116 2.69 -10.68 -19.98
N ILE A 117 1.46 -10.40 -19.55
CA ILE A 117 0.40 -9.85 -20.43
C ILE A 117 0.82 -8.50 -21.01
N PHE A 118 1.40 -7.63 -20.19
CA PHE A 118 1.92 -6.33 -20.63
C PHE A 118 3.28 -6.40 -21.30
N ARG A 119 3.83 -7.61 -21.48
CA ARG A 119 5.10 -7.87 -22.17
C ARG A 119 6.30 -7.14 -21.55
N PHE A 120 6.28 -6.95 -20.22
CA PHE A 120 7.41 -6.45 -19.45
C PHE A 120 8.42 -7.56 -19.11
N LEU A 121 7.99 -8.81 -19.13
CA LEU A 121 8.83 -9.98 -18.88
C LEU A 121 8.68 -10.98 -20.03
N THR A 122 9.80 -11.46 -20.56
CA THR A 122 9.84 -12.60 -21.49
C THR A 122 10.28 -13.82 -20.69
N LEU A 123 9.57 -14.94 -20.82
CA LEU A 123 9.96 -16.20 -20.18
C LEU A 123 11.09 -16.82 -21.01
N ASP A 124 12.27 -16.95 -20.42
CA ASP A 124 13.36 -17.81 -20.91
C ASP A 124 13.21 -19.23 -20.37
#